data_AF-A0A6B2X9C0-F1
#
_entry.id   AF-A0A6B2X9C0-F1
#
_cell.length_a   1.000
_cell.length_b   1.000
_cell.length_c   1.000
_cell.angle_alpha   90.00
_cell.angle_beta   90.00
_cell.angle_gamma   90.00
#
_symmetry.space_group_name_H-M   'P 1'
#
loop_
_entity.id
_entity.type
_entity.pdbx_description
1 polymer ?
#
loop_
_entity_poly.entity_id
_entity_poly.type
_entity_poly.pdbx_seq_one_letter_code
_entity_poly.pdbx_strand_id
1 'polypeptide(L)'
;MSTLAGMCALGSLALSVFGGLPWGSGIRLVLLFGVAASWAEWMRRRSELPTADQTLSEDPRPPVLFLRTFGRESVYFSRKELPEGLNRAQRTARRLTEDRFEAFQTVEKFLSRELNDRVGPFVALGDPADRVPREGASRNWGEDGTWEQVFLDLMPRSRCIVVAVHVSEGLAWELARVREADRQRRLFMFTPTYDEGGRVLNMVSVNNRLPGHTPERWERIVPFMRDLGYTLPEAHPGPGAVIGFGPDCEAVVLSTGASTASGYVTPLLGALGALDAEEGSPRP
;
A
#
# COMPACT_ATOMS: atom_id res chain seq x y z
N MET A 1 -16.53 -21.11 -8.41
CA MET A 1 -16.90 -21.52 -7.03
C MET A 1 -18.33 -21.15 -6.61
N SER A 2 -19.19 -20.65 -7.51
CA SER A 2 -20.60 -20.35 -7.23
C SER A 2 -21.47 -21.59 -6.97
N THR A 3 -21.02 -22.79 -7.37
CA THR A 3 -21.78 -24.03 -7.30
C THR A 3 -21.75 -24.70 -5.91
N LEU A 4 -20.59 -24.70 -5.23
CA LEU A 4 -20.43 -25.37 -3.94
C LEU A 4 -21.14 -24.63 -2.79
N ALA A 5 -21.04 -23.29 -2.76
CA ALA A 5 -21.79 -22.46 -1.81
C ALA A 5 -23.31 -22.54 -2.05
N GLY A 6 -23.73 -22.63 -3.33
CA GLY A 6 -25.13 -22.85 -3.70
C GLY A 6 -25.67 -24.21 -3.25
N MET A 7 -24.86 -25.27 -3.35
CA MET A 7 -25.23 -26.61 -2.90
C MET A 7 -25.34 -26.72 -1.37
N CYS A 8 -24.46 -26.07 -0.60
CA CYS A 8 -24.57 -26.03 0.86
C CYS A 8 -25.79 -25.24 1.36
N ALA A 9 -26.14 -24.14 0.68
CA ALA A 9 -27.35 -23.37 0.98
C ALA A 9 -28.63 -24.15 0.67
N LEU A 10 -28.67 -24.86 -0.46
CA LEU A 10 -29.80 -25.72 -0.84
C LEU A 10 -29.96 -26.94 0.08
N GLY A 11 -28.86 -27.57 0.49
CA GLY A 11 -28.88 -28.69 1.44
C GLY A 11 -29.38 -28.27 2.83
N SER A 12 -28.98 -27.08 3.30
CA SER A 12 -29.43 -26.52 4.58
C SER A 12 -30.92 -26.13 4.54
N LEU A 13 -31.40 -25.61 3.39
CA LEU A 13 -32.81 -25.33 3.16
C LEU A 13 -33.64 -26.63 3.14
N ALA A 14 -33.13 -27.68 2.48
CA ALA A 14 -33.79 -28.99 2.42
C ALA A 14 -33.88 -29.67 3.81
N LEU A 15 -32.82 -29.61 4.62
CA LEU A 15 -32.84 -30.12 6.01
C LEU A 15 -33.84 -29.36 6.90
N SER A 16 -34.08 -28.09 6.62
CA SER A 16 -35.04 -27.26 7.37
C SER A 16 -36.49 -27.53 6.96
N VAL A 17 -36.73 -27.81 5.67
CA VAL A 17 -38.07 -28.10 5.13
C VAL A 17 -38.49 -29.55 5.38
N PHE A 18 -37.56 -30.51 5.35
CA PHE A 18 -37.87 -31.94 5.45
C PHE A 18 -37.44 -32.62 6.76
N GLY A 19 -36.55 -32.02 7.55
CA GLY A 19 -35.94 -32.64 8.74
C GLY A 19 -36.56 -32.29 10.09
N GLY A 20 -37.62 -31.45 10.13
CA GLY A 20 -38.30 -31.07 11.38
C GLY A 20 -37.52 -30.13 12.29
N LEU A 21 -36.39 -29.55 11.84
CA LEU A 21 -35.70 -28.52 12.60
C LEU A 21 -36.53 -27.23 12.68
N PRO A 22 -36.54 -26.51 13.82
CA PRO A 22 -37.18 -25.22 13.92
C PRO A 22 -36.62 -24.27 12.86
N TRP A 23 -37.48 -23.56 12.13
CA TRP A 23 -37.11 -22.67 11.01
C TRP A 23 -35.95 -21.72 11.34
N GLY A 24 -35.85 -21.25 12.59
CA GLY A 24 -34.75 -20.41 13.07
C GLY A 24 -33.36 -21.09 13.08
N SER A 25 -33.30 -22.42 13.22
CA SER A 25 -32.06 -23.20 13.20
C SER A 25 -31.50 -23.36 11.78
N GLY A 26 -32.40 -23.53 10.80
CA GLY A 26 -32.05 -23.57 9.39
C GLY A 26 -31.40 -22.29 8.88
N ILE A 27 -32.00 -21.14 9.21
CA ILE A 27 -31.46 -19.82 8.87
C ILE A 27 -30.07 -19.61 9.51
N ARG A 28 -29.89 -20.01 10.78
CA ARG A 28 -28.60 -19.89 11.48
C ARG A 28 -27.51 -20.73 10.81
N LEU A 29 -27.82 -21.94 10.38
CA LEU A 29 -26.86 -22.79 9.66
C LEU A 29 -26.50 -22.20 8.29
N VAL A 30 -27.47 -21.71 7.52
CA VAL A 30 -27.20 -21.03 6.24
C VAL A 30 -26.31 -19.80 6.44
N LEU A 31 -26.60 -18.97 7.45
CA LEU A 31 -25.75 -17.82 7.77
C LEU A 31 -24.34 -18.22 8.20
N LEU A 32 -24.21 -19.25 9.04
CA LEU A 32 -22.91 -19.74 9.52
C LEU A 32 -22.07 -20.32 8.38
N PHE A 33 -22.65 -21.18 7.53
CA PHE A 33 -21.96 -21.72 6.36
C PHE A 33 -21.66 -20.64 5.31
N GLY A 34 -22.55 -19.66 5.14
CA GLY A 34 -22.31 -18.50 4.28
C GLY A 34 -21.11 -17.68 4.75
N VAL A 35 -21.05 -17.34 6.04
CA VAL A 35 -19.92 -16.62 6.65
C VAL A 35 -18.63 -17.43 6.56
N ALA A 36 -18.67 -18.73 6.87
CA ALA A 36 -17.52 -19.61 6.78
C ALA A 36 -17.00 -19.75 5.33
N ALA A 37 -17.89 -19.89 4.34
CA ALA A 37 -17.52 -19.95 2.93
C ALA A 37 -16.95 -18.62 2.43
N SER A 38 -17.53 -17.48 2.82
CA SER A 38 -16.99 -16.15 2.53
C SER A 38 -15.61 -15.96 3.17
N TRP A 39 -15.42 -16.42 4.40
CA TRP A 39 -14.14 -16.35 5.09
C TRP A 39 -13.09 -17.25 4.44
N ALA A 40 -13.44 -18.48 4.07
CA ALA A 40 -12.56 -19.41 3.37
C ALA A 40 -12.14 -18.89 1.98
N GLU A 41 -13.07 -18.33 1.22
CA GLU A 41 -12.77 -17.73 -0.09
C GLU A 41 -11.89 -16.48 0.06
N TRP A 42 -12.14 -15.66 1.08
CA TRP A 42 -11.28 -14.53 1.41
C TRP A 42 -9.86 -14.99 1.80
N MET A 43 -9.74 -16.07 2.57
CA MET A 43 -8.46 -16.66 2.96
C MET A 43 -7.72 -17.23 1.75
N ARG A 44 -8.42 -17.97 0.88
CA ARG A 44 -7.87 -18.55 -0.36
C ARG A 44 -7.31 -17.48 -1.28
N ARG A 45 -8.07 -16.41 -1.55
CA ARG A 45 -7.60 -15.28 -2.37
C ARG A 45 -6.35 -14.64 -1.81
N ARG A 46 -6.19 -14.63 -0.49
CA ARG A 46 -5.00 -14.07 0.17
C ARG A 46 -3.81 -15.00 0.18
N SER A 47 -4.01 -16.32 0.27
CA SER A 47 -2.92 -17.30 0.15
C SER A 47 -2.39 -17.41 -1.28
N GLU A 48 -3.17 -16.99 -2.27
CA GLU A 48 -2.78 -16.99 -3.69
C GLU A 48 -2.04 -15.72 -4.14
N LEU A 49 -1.80 -14.77 -3.22
CA LEU A 49 -1.03 -13.57 -3.55
C LEU A 49 0.46 -13.95 -3.74
N PRO A 50 1.10 -13.51 -4.83
CA PRO A 50 2.48 -13.87 -5.11
C PRO A 50 3.42 -13.33 -4.02
N THR A 51 4.39 -14.15 -3.62
CA THR A 51 5.45 -13.70 -2.69
C THR A 51 6.41 -12.77 -3.43
N ALA A 52 7.20 -12.01 -2.68
CA ALA A 52 8.26 -11.20 -3.28
C ALA A 52 9.26 -12.07 -4.04
N ASP A 53 9.66 -13.22 -3.49
CA ASP A 53 10.60 -14.11 -4.18
C ASP A 53 10.03 -14.63 -5.50
N GLN A 54 8.73 -15.00 -5.53
CA GLN A 54 8.05 -15.37 -6.76
C GLN A 54 8.04 -14.20 -7.76
N THR A 55 7.65 -13.01 -7.30
CA THR A 55 7.58 -11.81 -8.16
C THR A 55 8.94 -11.43 -8.74
N LEU A 56 10.00 -11.51 -7.92
CA LEU A 56 11.38 -11.24 -8.32
C LEU A 56 11.95 -12.34 -9.25
N SER A 57 11.45 -13.58 -9.15
CA SER A 57 11.83 -14.66 -10.05
C SER A 57 11.15 -14.56 -11.42
N GLU A 58 9.94 -14.00 -11.47
CA GLU A 58 9.14 -13.83 -12.70
C GLU A 58 9.52 -12.55 -13.47
N ASP A 59 9.94 -11.49 -12.76
CA ASP A 59 10.32 -10.21 -13.35
C ASP A 59 11.80 -9.88 -13.08
N PRO A 60 12.69 -9.95 -14.10
CA PRO A 60 14.12 -9.72 -13.93
C PRO A 60 14.50 -8.24 -13.78
N ARG A 61 13.54 -7.30 -13.88
CA ARG A 61 13.83 -5.87 -13.73
C ARG A 61 14.23 -5.54 -12.29
N PRO A 62 15.08 -4.53 -12.06
CA PRO A 62 15.42 -4.11 -10.70
C PRO A 62 14.16 -3.66 -9.93
N PRO A 63 13.94 -4.15 -8.69
CA PRO A 63 12.69 -3.92 -7.97
C PRO A 63 12.48 -2.48 -7.49
N VAL A 64 11.24 -2.15 -7.18
CA VAL A 64 10.87 -0.96 -6.41
C VAL A 64 10.61 -1.40 -4.98
N LEU A 65 11.48 -0.98 -4.05
CA LEU A 65 11.35 -1.30 -2.63
C LEU A 65 10.45 -0.28 -1.94
N PHE A 66 9.34 -0.76 -1.36
CA PHE A 66 8.44 0.06 -0.56
C PHE A 66 8.76 -0.06 0.92
N LEU A 67 9.13 1.08 1.54
CA LEU A 67 9.30 1.18 2.98
C LEU A 67 7.94 1.41 3.61
N ARG A 68 7.46 0.38 4.31
CA ARG A 68 6.19 0.42 5.03
C ARG A 68 6.46 0.57 6.52
N THR A 69 5.64 1.36 7.21
CA THR A 69 5.63 1.32 8.67
C THR A 69 4.72 0.20 9.18
N PHE A 70 5.31 -0.73 9.93
CA PHE A 70 4.62 -1.80 10.64
C PHE A 70 3.54 -1.24 11.60
N GLY A 71 2.43 -1.95 11.74
CA GLY A 71 1.31 -1.55 12.60
C GLY A 71 0.47 -0.35 12.14
N ARG A 72 0.82 0.33 11.03
CA ARG A 72 0.02 1.44 10.42
C ARG A 72 -0.42 1.13 8.99
N GLU A 73 -0.88 -0.10 8.81
CA GLU A 73 -1.05 -0.77 7.52
C GLU A 73 -2.23 -0.29 6.67
N SER A 74 -2.95 0.73 7.11
CA SER A 74 -4.23 1.15 6.52
C SER A 74 -4.39 2.66 6.57
N VAL A 75 -3.28 3.37 6.43
CA VAL A 75 -3.30 4.79 6.12
C VAL A 75 -3.81 4.94 4.70
N TYR A 76 -4.95 5.61 4.58
CA TYR A 76 -5.52 5.94 3.28
C TYR A 76 -4.61 6.94 2.57
N PHE A 77 -4.33 6.70 1.29
CA PHE A 77 -3.42 7.53 0.49
C PHE A 77 -4.17 8.28 -0.60
N SER A 78 -5.17 7.64 -1.20
CA SER A 78 -6.02 8.26 -2.22
C SER A 78 -7.48 7.84 -2.08
N ARG A 79 -8.37 8.67 -2.62
CA ARG A 79 -9.78 8.34 -2.79
C ARG A 79 -9.94 7.49 -4.06
N LYS A 80 -10.77 6.44 -4.01
CA LYS A 80 -11.17 5.71 -5.22
C LYS A 80 -11.87 6.67 -6.18
N GLU A 81 -11.34 6.78 -7.39
CA GLU A 81 -12.07 7.37 -8.49
C GLU A 81 -13.27 6.47 -8.83
N LEU A 82 -14.43 7.07 -9.05
CA LEU A 82 -15.59 6.34 -9.51
C LEU A 82 -15.36 5.95 -10.97
N PRO A 83 -15.60 4.69 -11.38
CA PRO A 83 -15.54 4.30 -12.78
C PRO A 83 -16.35 5.26 -13.66
N GLU A 84 -15.72 5.79 -14.71
CA GLU A 84 -16.42 6.58 -15.71
C GLU A 84 -17.50 5.72 -16.39
N GLY A 85 -18.70 6.28 -16.59
CA GLY A 85 -19.82 5.58 -17.24
C GLY A 85 -20.89 4.99 -16.32
N LEU A 86 -20.77 5.10 -14.99
CA LEU A 86 -21.84 4.70 -14.06
C LEU A 86 -23.10 5.58 -14.24
N ASN A 87 -24.25 4.96 -14.45
CA ASN A 87 -25.52 5.68 -14.55
C ASN A 87 -26.02 6.19 -13.17
N ARG A 88 -27.03 7.08 -13.15
CA ARG A 88 -27.52 7.70 -11.89
C ARG A 88 -28.01 6.67 -10.87
N ALA A 89 -28.65 5.60 -11.32
CA ALA A 89 -29.14 4.52 -10.46
C ALA A 89 -27.98 3.73 -9.85
N GLN A 90 -26.98 3.34 -10.65
CA GLN A 90 -25.77 2.65 -10.18
C GLN A 90 -24.97 3.54 -9.22
N ARG A 91 -24.84 4.84 -9.48
CA ARG A 91 -24.19 5.79 -8.54
C ARG A 91 -24.93 5.90 -7.22
N THR A 92 -26.27 5.89 -7.24
CA THR A 92 -27.08 6.00 -6.02
C THR A 92 -27.09 4.70 -5.23
N ALA A 93 -27.26 3.56 -5.92
CA ALA A 93 -27.16 2.24 -5.33
C ALA A 93 -25.79 2.04 -4.68
N ARG A 94 -24.71 2.39 -5.39
CA ARG A 94 -23.35 2.30 -4.87
C ARG A 94 -23.09 3.27 -3.73
N ARG A 95 -23.70 4.47 -3.68
CA ARG A 95 -23.65 5.34 -2.48
C ARG A 95 -24.36 4.75 -1.25
N LEU A 96 -25.33 3.87 -1.47
CA LEU A 96 -26.09 3.20 -0.41
C LEU A 96 -25.46 1.86 0.00
N THR A 97 -24.69 1.22 -0.89
CA THR A 97 -24.07 -0.10 -0.67
C THR A 97 -22.55 -0.09 -0.53
N GLU A 98 -21.83 0.89 -1.07
CA GLU A 98 -20.43 1.12 -0.70
C GLU A 98 -20.43 1.61 0.73
N ASP A 99 -19.93 0.73 1.59
CA ASP A 99 -19.47 1.13 2.89
C ASP A 99 -18.51 2.31 2.71
N ARG A 100 -18.68 3.40 3.49
CA ARG A 100 -17.85 4.61 3.31
C ARG A 100 -16.34 4.32 3.44
N PHE A 101 -15.99 3.15 3.98
CA PHE A 101 -14.65 2.57 4.10
C PHE A 101 -14.03 2.10 2.76
N GLU A 102 -14.84 1.78 1.74
CA GLU A 102 -14.38 1.37 0.40
C GLU A 102 -13.91 2.55 -0.47
N ALA A 103 -14.22 3.79 -0.08
CA ALA A 103 -13.95 4.99 -0.88
C ALA A 103 -12.47 5.40 -0.90
N PHE A 104 -11.60 4.72 -0.16
CA PHE A 104 -10.19 5.04 -0.04
C PHE A 104 -9.31 3.81 -0.32
N GLN A 105 -8.07 4.05 -0.72
CA GLN A 105 -7.07 3.02 -0.98
C GLN A 105 -5.74 3.38 -0.32
N THR A 106 -4.98 2.35 0.05
CA THR A 106 -3.60 2.47 0.56
C THR A 106 -2.63 2.81 -0.57
N VAL A 107 -1.42 3.26 -0.21
CA VAL A 107 -0.31 3.51 -1.15
C VAL A 107 -0.09 2.30 -2.03
N GLU A 108 -0.01 1.12 -1.41
CA GLU A 108 0.27 -0.13 -2.11
C GLU A 108 -0.77 -0.41 -3.20
N LYS A 109 -2.06 -0.30 -2.88
CA LYS A 109 -3.13 -0.56 -3.85
C LYS A 109 -3.22 0.51 -4.93
N PHE A 110 -2.93 1.76 -4.57
CA PHE A 110 -3.00 2.88 -5.50
C PHE A 110 -1.85 2.89 -6.50
N LEU A 111 -0.62 2.54 -6.07
CA LEU A 111 0.57 2.63 -6.90
C LEU A 111 1.06 1.30 -7.49
N SER A 112 0.63 0.14 -6.95
CA SER A 112 1.18 -1.16 -7.34
C SER A 112 1.18 -1.38 -8.84
N ARG A 113 0.05 -1.15 -9.52
CA ARG A 113 -0.05 -1.35 -10.97
C ARG A 113 0.92 -0.45 -11.73
N GLU A 114 0.91 0.84 -11.45
CA GLU A 114 1.72 1.81 -12.20
C GLU A 114 3.22 1.60 -11.96
N LEU A 115 3.62 1.26 -10.74
CA LEU A 115 5.02 0.95 -10.40
C LEU A 115 5.48 -0.36 -11.04
N ASN A 116 4.68 -1.43 -10.94
CA ASN A 116 4.98 -2.71 -11.59
C ASN A 116 5.09 -2.54 -13.10
N ASP A 117 4.12 -1.87 -13.74
CA ASP A 117 4.09 -1.77 -15.20
C ASP A 117 5.28 -0.93 -15.73
N ARG A 118 5.60 0.20 -15.09
CA ARG A 118 6.50 1.20 -15.66
C ARG A 118 7.90 1.27 -15.04
N VAL A 119 8.09 0.80 -13.82
CA VAL A 119 9.36 0.98 -13.07
C VAL A 119 10.07 -0.36 -12.87
N GLY A 120 9.40 -1.33 -12.27
CA GLY A 120 9.93 -2.65 -11.91
C GLY A 120 9.06 -3.35 -10.86
N PRO A 121 9.37 -4.60 -10.49
CA PRO A 121 8.56 -5.38 -9.55
C PRO A 121 8.45 -4.66 -8.20
N PHE A 122 7.22 -4.41 -7.76
CA PHE A 122 6.92 -3.63 -6.56
C PHE A 122 6.84 -4.52 -5.32
N VAL A 123 7.84 -4.38 -4.45
CA VAL A 123 8.09 -5.27 -3.32
C VAL A 123 8.08 -4.50 -2.01
N ALA A 124 7.51 -5.07 -0.95
CA ALA A 124 7.55 -4.52 0.40
C ALA A 124 8.06 -5.58 1.38
N LEU A 125 8.61 -5.13 2.51
CA LEU A 125 8.97 -6.04 3.61
C LEU A 125 7.70 -6.56 4.29
N GLY A 126 7.69 -7.85 4.65
CA GLY A 126 6.65 -8.41 5.51
C GLY A 126 6.79 -7.91 6.96
N ASP A 127 5.67 -7.59 7.63
CA ASP A 127 5.65 -7.40 9.09
C ASP A 127 5.54 -8.76 9.76
N PRO A 128 6.55 -9.29 10.48
CA PRO A 128 6.52 -10.65 11.04
C PRO A 128 5.28 -10.98 11.88
N ALA A 129 4.56 -9.96 12.38
CA ALA A 129 3.30 -10.13 13.11
C ALA A 129 2.08 -10.37 12.21
N ASP A 130 2.18 -10.12 10.90
CA ASP A 130 1.10 -10.35 9.93
C ASP A 130 0.88 -11.83 9.69
N ARG A 131 -0.30 -12.31 10.08
CA ARG A 131 -0.71 -13.71 9.87
C ARG A 131 -1.26 -13.98 8.47
N VAL A 132 -1.48 -12.94 7.65
CA VAL A 132 -2.13 -13.06 6.33
C VAL A 132 -1.55 -12.05 5.34
N PRO A 133 -1.13 -12.47 4.12
CA PRO A 133 -0.73 -11.56 3.06
C PRO A 133 -1.84 -10.58 2.67
N ARG A 134 -1.46 -9.34 2.35
CA ARG A 134 -2.38 -8.26 1.94
C ARG A 134 -2.18 -7.94 0.45
N GLU A 135 -3.24 -7.49 -0.22
CA GLU A 135 -3.21 -7.05 -1.63
C GLU A 135 -2.33 -5.80 -1.80
N GLY A 136 -1.46 -5.76 -2.81
CA GLY A 136 -0.61 -4.59 -3.07
C GLY A 136 0.80 -4.97 -3.52
N ALA A 137 1.80 -4.61 -2.70
CA ALA A 137 3.18 -5.00 -2.93
C ALA A 137 3.40 -6.47 -2.56
N SER A 138 4.18 -7.20 -3.37
CA SER A 138 4.57 -8.57 -3.03
C SER A 138 5.52 -8.56 -1.83
N ARG A 139 5.34 -9.49 -0.89
CA ARG A 139 6.05 -9.46 0.40
C ARG A 139 7.15 -10.51 0.49
N ASN A 140 8.32 -10.09 0.98
CA ASN A 140 9.37 -11.02 1.38
C ASN A 140 9.34 -11.18 2.90
N TRP A 141 9.27 -12.42 3.35
CA TRP A 141 9.22 -12.79 4.76
C TRP A 141 10.58 -13.22 5.30
N GLY A 142 11.55 -13.48 4.42
CA GLY A 142 12.77 -14.21 4.74
C GLY A 142 12.43 -15.64 5.19
N GLU A 143 12.84 -16.66 4.45
CA GLU A 143 12.59 -18.04 4.90
C GLU A 143 13.27 -18.33 6.26
N ASP A 144 14.38 -17.65 6.58
CA ASP A 144 15.17 -17.83 7.82
C ASP A 144 15.78 -16.51 8.39
N GLY A 145 15.33 -15.33 7.93
CA GLY A 145 16.01 -14.05 8.18
C GLY A 145 15.15 -13.00 8.89
N THR A 146 15.78 -12.03 9.57
CA THR A 146 15.04 -10.85 10.07
C THR A 146 14.68 -9.91 8.93
N TRP A 147 13.62 -9.11 9.09
CA TRP A 147 13.22 -8.11 8.08
C TRP A 147 14.35 -7.13 7.74
N GLU A 148 15.26 -6.85 8.68
CA GLU A 148 16.48 -6.07 8.44
C GLU A 148 17.39 -6.71 7.40
N GLN A 149 17.58 -8.03 7.44
CA GLN A 149 18.42 -8.73 6.46
C GLN A 149 17.81 -8.69 5.07
N VAL A 150 16.48 -8.89 4.98
CA VAL A 150 15.74 -8.77 3.73
C VAL A 150 15.87 -7.36 3.16
N PHE A 151 15.78 -6.32 4.00
CA PHE A 151 16.02 -4.94 3.58
C PHE A 151 17.43 -4.74 3.02
N LEU A 152 18.46 -5.23 3.72
CA LEU A 152 19.86 -5.10 3.31
C LEU A 152 20.17 -5.84 2.00
N ASP A 153 19.42 -6.89 1.68
CA ASP A 153 19.55 -7.64 0.43
C ASP A 153 18.79 -7.00 -0.74
N LEU A 154 17.60 -6.42 -0.49
CA LEU A 154 16.79 -5.77 -1.52
C LEU A 154 17.28 -4.37 -1.87
N MET A 155 17.67 -3.57 -0.89
CA MET A 155 18.04 -2.16 -1.06
C MET A 155 19.13 -1.94 -2.14
N PRO A 156 20.24 -2.71 -2.19
CA PRO A 156 21.29 -2.50 -3.19
C PRO A 156 20.82 -2.81 -4.62
N ARG A 157 19.90 -3.77 -4.77
CA ARG A 157 19.42 -4.26 -6.07
C ARG A 157 18.20 -3.50 -6.58
N SER A 158 17.56 -2.71 -5.72
CA SER A 158 16.37 -1.95 -6.06
C SER A 158 16.67 -0.79 -7.00
N ARG A 159 15.82 -0.57 -8.00
CA ARG A 159 15.88 0.59 -8.89
C ARG A 159 15.67 1.89 -8.11
N CYS A 160 14.70 1.86 -7.22
CA CYS A 160 14.36 2.95 -6.31
C CYS A 160 13.69 2.42 -5.05
N ILE A 161 13.66 3.30 -4.06
CA ILE A 161 13.06 3.09 -2.75
C ILE A 161 11.94 4.12 -2.63
N VAL A 162 10.75 3.67 -2.30
CA VAL A 162 9.57 4.52 -2.16
C VAL A 162 9.09 4.45 -0.72
N VAL A 163 8.75 5.59 -0.15
CA VAL A 163 8.21 5.68 1.21
C VAL A 163 7.00 6.61 1.27
N ALA A 164 5.98 6.17 1.99
CA ALA A 164 4.93 7.06 2.50
C ALA A 164 5.22 7.27 3.98
N VAL A 165 5.75 8.44 4.34
CA VAL A 165 6.47 8.58 5.61
C VAL A 165 5.54 8.62 6.81
N HIS A 166 5.91 7.79 7.79
CA HIS A 166 5.36 7.75 9.12
C HIS A 166 6.51 7.66 10.11
N VAL A 167 6.35 8.26 11.30
CA VAL A 167 7.39 8.21 12.33
C VAL A 167 7.35 6.85 13.02
N SER A 168 8.41 6.05 12.87
CA SER A 168 8.62 4.79 13.59
C SER A 168 10.10 4.47 13.73
N GLU A 169 10.46 3.63 14.71
CA GLU A 169 11.84 3.18 14.91
C GLU A 169 12.34 2.30 13.76
N GLY A 170 11.49 1.43 13.22
CA GLY A 170 11.83 0.59 12.06
C GLY A 170 12.17 1.43 10.84
N LEU A 171 11.33 2.43 10.51
CA LEU A 171 11.62 3.32 9.38
C LEU A 171 12.86 4.18 9.62
N ALA A 172 13.10 4.59 10.88
CA ALA A 172 14.32 5.32 11.24
C ALA A 172 15.57 4.50 10.91
N TRP A 173 15.55 3.21 11.24
CA TRP A 173 16.62 2.28 10.92
C TRP A 173 16.78 2.11 9.40
N GLU A 174 15.68 1.91 8.65
CA GLU A 174 15.72 1.74 7.19
C GLU A 174 16.31 2.97 6.49
N LEU A 175 15.83 4.17 6.85
CA LEU A 175 16.31 5.43 6.29
C LEU A 175 17.77 5.70 6.65
N ALA A 176 18.20 5.39 7.87
CA ALA A 176 19.61 5.48 8.24
C ALA A 176 20.47 4.58 7.34
N ARG A 177 20.02 3.35 7.05
CA ARG A 177 20.73 2.42 6.15
C ARG A 177 20.75 2.89 4.70
N VAL A 178 19.67 3.49 4.20
CA VAL A 178 19.65 4.13 2.87
C VAL A 178 20.75 5.19 2.78
N ARG A 179 20.88 6.03 3.81
CA ARG A 179 21.89 7.09 3.87
C ARG A 179 23.31 6.53 3.99
N GLU A 180 23.52 5.58 4.90
CA GLU A 180 24.81 4.92 5.13
C GLU A 180 25.34 4.24 3.86
N ALA A 181 24.43 3.73 3.01
CA ALA A 181 24.76 3.09 1.74
C ALA A 181 24.89 4.07 0.55
N ASP A 182 24.77 5.39 0.76
CA ASP A 182 24.77 6.42 -0.30
C ASP A 182 23.66 6.21 -1.35
N ARG A 183 22.48 5.74 -0.90
CA ARG A 183 21.33 5.41 -1.76
C ARG A 183 20.20 6.44 -1.69
N GLN A 184 20.38 7.55 -0.97
CA GLN A 184 19.40 8.62 -0.81
C GLN A 184 18.89 9.17 -2.14
N ARG A 185 19.74 9.24 -3.18
CA ARG A 185 19.33 9.72 -4.51
C ARG A 185 18.26 8.86 -5.17
N ARG A 186 18.14 7.59 -4.75
CA ARG A 186 17.11 6.65 -5.23
C ARG A 186 15.94 6.50 -4.25
N LEU A 187 15.89 7.30 -3.18
CA LEU A 187 14.77 7.40 -2.25
C LEU A 187 13.74 8.43 -2.74
N PHE A 188 12.47 8.06 -2.71
CA PHE A 188 11.34 8.92 -3.07
C PHE A 188 10.27 8.89 -1.99
N MET A 189 9.87 10.06 -1.54
CA MET A 189 8.79 10.25 -0.57
C MET A 189 7.53 10.76 -1.28
N PHE A 190 6.38 10.20 -0.92
CA PHE A 190 5.08 10.62 -1.46
C PHE A 190 4.15 11.16 -0.37
N THR A 191 3.45 12.26 -0.68
CA THR A 191 2.35 12.76 0.16
C THR A 191 0.99 12.29 -0.38
N PRO A 192 -0.03 12.11 0.48
CA PRO A 192 -1.37 11.69 0.04
C PRO A 192 -2.04 12.66 -0.94
N THR A 193 -3.04 12.19 -1.70
CA THR A 193 -3.79 13.04 -2.66
C THR A 193 -4.74 14.05 -1.99
N TYR A 194 -4.83 14.05 -0.67
CA TYR A 194 -5.71 14.91 0.11
C TYR A 194 -4.91 15.76 1.10
N ASP A 195 -5.48 16.91 1.44
CA ASP A 195 -4.85 17.88 2.34
C ASP A 195 -4.94 17.45 3.82
N GLU A 196 -3.88 17.72 4.58
CA GLU A 196 -3.75 17.42 6.02
C GLU A 196 -4.74 18.23 6.87
N GLY A 197 -5.30 19.34 6.36
CA GLY A 197 -6.36 20.11 7.03
C GLY A 197 -7.78 19.85 6.51
N GLY A 198 -7.94 18.96 5.52
CA GLY A 198 -9.14 18.89 4.70
C GLY A 198 -10.33 18.16 5.34
N ARG A 199 -11.54 18.42 4.79
CA ARG A 199 -12.77 17.65 5.10
C ARG A 199 -12.60 16.14 4.90
N VAL A 200 -11.71 15.74 3.99
CA VAL A 200 -11.35 14.35 3.73
C VAL A 200 -10.64 13.74 4.95
N LEU A 201 -9.67 14.44 5.54
CA LEU A 201 -9.03 13.98 6.78
C LEU A 201 -10.05 13.87 7.91
N ASN A 202 -10.99 14.82 8.06
CA ASN A 202 -12.05 14.70 9.06
C ASN A 202 -12.94 13.48 8.84
N MET A 203 -13.27 13.15 7.59
CA MET A 203 -14.06 11.95 7.27
C MET A 203 -13.27 10.67 7.55
N VAL A 204 -11.99 10.65 7.16
CA VAL A 204 -11.04 9.57 7.48
C VAL A 204 -10.88 9.42 8.99
N SER A 205 -10.68 10.51 9.73
CA SER A 205 -10.44 10.53 11.18
C SER A 205 -11.69 10.16 11.99
N VAL A 206 -12.88 10.57 11.55
CA VAL A 206 -14.16 10.17 12.18
C VAL A 206 -14.46 8.68 11.94
N ASN A 207 -14.08 8.14 10.78
CA ASN A 207 -14.17 6.70 10.50
C ASN A 207 -13.03 5.90 11.16
N ASN A 208 -11.90 6.54 11.46
CA ASN A 208 -10.74 5.97 12.14
C ASN A 208 -10.86 6.06 13.68
N ARG A 209 -12.03 5.78 14.26
CA ARG A 209 -12.14 5.55 15.71
C ARG A 209 -11.33 4.33 16.20
N LEU A 210 -10.68 3.61 15.28
CA LEU A 210 -9.65 2.61 15.55
C LEU A 210 -8.26 3.27 15.53
N PRO A 211 -7.41 3.06 16.56
CA PRO A 211 -6.03 3.55 16.58
C PRO A 211 -5.22 3.09 15.34
N GLY A 212 -4.36 3.96 14.79
CA GLY A 212 -3.34 3.56 13.79
C GLY A 212 -3.60 3.92 12.32
N HIS A 213 -4.67 4.64 12.00
CA HIS A 213 -5.10 4.89 10.61
C HIS A 213 -4.98 6.35 10.13
N THR A 214 -4.57 7.27 10.98
CA THR A 214 -4.37 8.68 10.60
C THR A 214 -3.01 8.84 9.91
N PRO A 215 -2.93 9.58 8.79
CA PRO A 215 -1.65 9.98 8.22
C PRO A 215 -0.83 10.73 9.27
N GLU A 216 0.49 10.56 9.20
CA GLU A 216 1.40 11.30 10.09
C GLU A 216 1.44 12.76 9.62
N ARG A 217 1.45 13.71 10.55
CA ARG A 217 1.45 15.13 10.19
C ARG A 217 2.83 15.58 9.77
N TRP A 218 2.91 16.50 8.81
CA TRP A 218 4.19 17.05 8.33
C TRP A 218 5.07 17.59 9.45
N GLU A 219 4.49 18.24 10.46
CA GLU A 219 5.25 18.82 11.58
C GLU A 219 5.96 17.78 12.44
N ARG A 220 5.58 16.50 12.35
CA ARG A 220 6.28 15.38 12.98
C ARG A 220 7.26 14.69 12.05
N ILE A 221 7.00 14.72 10.75
CA ILE A 221 7.87 14.13 9.72
C ILE A 221 9.16 14.93 9.58
N VAL A 222 9.07 16.26 9.51
CA VAL A 222 10.24 17.15 9.33
C VAL A 222 11.32 16.94 10.40
N PRO A 223 11.04 17.03 11.73
CA PRO A 223 12.07 16.81 12.74
C PRO A 223 12.59 15.37 12.72
N PHE A 224 11.73 14.38 12.49
CA PHE A 224 12.15 12.97 12.38
C PHE A 224 13.17 12.75 11.26
N MET A 225 12.89 13.28 10.07
CA MET A 225 13.80 13.19 8.92
C MET A 225 15.09 13.97 9.18
N ARG A 226 14.99 15.15 9.83
CA ARG A 226 16.15 15.97 10.21
C ARG A 226 17.09 15.24 11.16
N ASP A 227 16.55 14.53 12.16
CA ASP A 227 17.34 13.73 13.11
C ASP A 227 18.11 12.60 12.40
N LEU A 228 17.57 12.12 11.27
CA LEU A 228 18.19 11.12 10.39
C LEU A 228 19.13 11.75 9.34
N GLY A 229 19.32 13.08 9.38
CA GLY A 229 20.17 13.85 8.47
C GLY A 229 19.57 14.12 7.09
N TYR A 230 18.26 13.99 6.94
CA TYR A 230 17.54 14.43 5.73
C TYR A 230 16.96 15.83 5.94
N THR A 231 17.14 16.70 4.95
CA THR A 231 16.61 18.07 5.02
C THR A 231 15.32 18.17 4.22
N LEU A 232 14.20 18.35 4.90
CA LEU A 232 12.88 18.57 4.30
C LEU A 232 12.47 20.05 4.31
N PRO A 233 11.58 20.48 3.41
CA PRO A 233 10.91 21.77 3.52
C PRO A 233 10.11 21.87 4.82
N GLU A 234 10.25 22.99 5.55
CA GLU A 234 9.49 23.24 6.79
C GLU A 234 7.98 23.29 6.53
N ALA A 235 7.57 23.88 5.40
CA ALA A 235 6.18 23.89 4.97
C ALA A 235 5.84 22.61 4.21
N HIS A 236 4.65 22.06 4.47
CA HIS A 236 4.15 20.89 3.74
C HIS A 236 4.07 21.22 2.23
N PRO A 237 4.63 20.37 1.34
CA PRO A 237 4.73 20.67 -0.10
C PRO A 237 3.38 20.64 -0.83
N GLY A 238 2.33 20.18 -0.17
CA GLY A 238 0.99 20.05 -0.70
C GLY A 238 0.60 18.59 -0.97
N PRO A 239 -0.69 18.34 -1.25
CA PRO A 239 -1.17 17.00 -1.56
C PRO A 239 -0.56 16.51 -2.87
N GLY A 240 -0.34 15.20 -2.96
CA GLY A 240 0.20 14.53 -4.13
C GLY A 240 1.56 15.03 -4.58
N ALA A 241 2.43 15.28 -3.61
CA ALA A 241 3.82 15.62 -3.84
C ALA A 241 4.67 14.37 -4.04
N VAL A 242 5.63 14.49 -4.95
CA VAL A 242 6.72 13.55 -5.15
C VAL A 242 8.01 14.25 -4.78
N ILE A 243 8.73 13.70 -3.81
CA ILE A 243 9.94 14.29 -3.25
C ILE A 243 11.07 13.29 -3.46
N GLY A 244 12.13 13.71 -4.16
CA GLY A 244 13.39 12.97 -4.23
C GLY A 244 14.42 13.57 -3.27
N PHE A 245 15.62 12.98 -3.21
CA PHE A 245 16.72 13.53 -2.40
C PHE A 245 17.99 13.71 -3.23
N GLY A 246 18.70 14.81 -2.97
CA GLY A 246 20.02 15.08 -3.53
C GLY A 246 21.12 14.26 -2.84
N PRO A 247 22.38 14.39 -3.30
CA PRO A 247 23.54 13.74 -2.67
C PRO A 247 23.68 14.11 -1.19
N ASP A 248 23.38 15.37 -0.83
CA ASP A 248 23.50 15.87 0.54
C ASP A 248 22.23 15.61 1.40
N CYS A 249 21.38 14.67 0.98
CA CYS A 249 20.12 14.32 1.65
C CYS A 249 19.10 15.49 1.72
N GLU A 250 19.28 16.49 0.88
CA GLU A 250 18.35 17.61 0.69
C GLU A 250 17.16 17.17 -0.16
N ALA A 251 15.95 17.48 0.30
CA ALA A 251 14.75 17.14 -0.45
C ALA A 251 14.56 18.04 -1.66
N VAL A 252 14.23 17.42 -2.78
CA VAL A 252 13.87 18.08 -4.03
C VAL A 252 12.43 17.71 -4.35
N VAL A 253 11.54 18.71 -4.35
CA VAL A 253 10.15 18.52 -4.75
C VAL A 253 10.09 18.39 -6.27
N LEU A 254 9.82 17.20 -6.76
CA LEU A 254 9.78 16.87 -8.19
C LEU A 254 8.43 17.22 -8.83
N SER A 255 7.35 17.05 -8.07
CA SER A 255 6.00 17.44 -8.48
C SER A 255 5.09 17.64 -7.25
N THR A 256 3.95 18.29 -7.46
CA THR A 256 2.86 18.44 -6.47
C THR A 256 1.50 18.30 -7.17
N GLY A 257 0.44 18.07 -6.39
CA GLY A 257 -0.93 18.03 -6.89
C GLY A 257 -1.31 16.74 -7.64
N ALA A 258 -0.51 15.68 -7.54
CA ALA A 258 -0.84 14.41 -8.18
C ALA A 258 -2.10 13.78 -7.55
N SER A 259 -3.13 13.54 -8.37
CA SER A 259 -4.35 12.83 -7.95
C SER A 259 -4.42 11.38 -8.48
N THR A 260 -3.60 11.03 -9.46
CA THR A 260 -3.55 9.72 -10.12
C THR A 260 -2.19 9.05 -9.92
N ALA A 261 -2.14 7.71 -9.97
CA ALA A 261 -0.89 6.95 -9.81
C ALA A 261 0.18 7.39 -10.83
N SER A 262 -0.23 7.63 -12.08
CA SER A 262 0.65 8.13 -13.14
C SER A 262 1.27 9.49 -12.82
N GLY A 263 0.55 10.35 -12.10
CA GLY A 263 1.05 11.64 -11.62
C GLY A 263 2.20 11.51 -10.62
N TYR A 264 2.27 10.40 -9.87
CA TYR A 264 3.41 10.11 -8.98
C TYR A 264 4.56 9.45 -9.73
N VAL A 265 4.25 8.48 -10.60
CA VAL A 265 5.27 7.65 -11.26
C VAL A 265 6.02 8.39 -12.36
N THR A 266 5.36 9.31 -13.07
CA THR A 266 6.00 10.09 -14.16
C THR A 266 7.18 10.94 -13.69
N PRO A 267 7.07 11.80 -12.66
CA PRO A 267 8.21 12.58 -12.16
C PRO A 267 9.29 11.69 -11.53
N LEU A 268 8.91 10.58 -10.88
CA LEU A 268 9.86 9.58 -10.38
C LEU A 268 10.71 8.99 -11.52
N LEU A 269 10.09 8.60 -12.63
CA LEU A 269 10.81 8.08 -13.80
C LEU A 269 11.74 9.12 -14.43
N GLY A 270 11.30 10.39 -14.48
CA GLY A 270 12.14 11.49 -14.94
C GLY A 270 13.41 11.64 -14.10
N ALA A 271 13.26 11.62 -12.77
CA ALA A 271 14.40 11.68 -11.84
C ALA A 271 15.32 10.45 -11.97
N LEU A 272 14.76 9.24 -12.05
CA LEU A 272 15.56 8.02 -12.26
C LEU A 272 16.32 8.05 -13.58
N GLY A 273 15.71 8.52 -14.67
CA GLY A 273 16.39 8.63 -15.96
C GLY A 273 17.57 9.60 -15.92
N ALA A 274 17.45 10.71 -15.18
CA ALA A 274 18.57 11.64 -14.98
C ALA A 274 19.71 10.98 -14.18
N LEU A 275 19.38 10.25 -13.11
CA LEU A 275 20.37 9.52 -12.31
C LEU A 275 21.09 8.43 -13.10
N ASP A 276 20.34 7.63 -13.86
CA ASP A 276 20.90 6.56 -14.68
C ASP A 276 21.82 7.14 -15.78
N ALA A 277 21.51 8.33 -16.33
CA ALA A 277 22.37 9.04 -17.28
C ALA A 277 23.67 9.56 -16.65
N GLU A 278 23.62 10.04 -15.40
CA GLU A 278 24.81 10.46 -14.66
C GLU A 278 25.72 9.26 -14.31
N GLU A 279 25.14 8.15 -13.84
CA GLU A 279 25.88 6.94 -13.46
C GLU A 279 26.50 6.23 -14.68
N GLY A 280 25.84 6.30 -15.85
CA GLY A 280 26.33 5.74 -17.11
C GLY A 280 27.35 6.61 -17.87
N SER A 281 27.54 7.87 -17.46
CA SER A 281 28.53 8.75 -18.08
C SER A 281 29.95 8.37 -17.61
N PRO A 282 30.95 8.26 -18.51
CA PRO A 282 32.33 7.99 -18.09
C PRO A 282 32.79 9.10 -17.14
N ARG A 283 33.19 8.74 -15.91
CA ARG A 283 33.83 9.67 -14.99
C ARG A 283 35.10 10.21 -15.68
N PRO A 284 35.31 11.54 -15.73
CA PRO A 284 36.52 12.13 -16.32
C PRO A 284 37.79 11.69 -15.60
#